data_AF-A0A482ZNT3-F1
#
_entry.id   AF-A0A482ZNT3-F1
#
_cell.length_a   1.000
_cell.length_b   1.000
_cell.length_c   1.000
_cell.angle_alpha   90.00
_cell.angle_beta   90.00
_cell.angle_gamma   90.00
#
_symmetry.space_group_name_H-M   'P 1'
#
loop_
_entity.id
_entity.type
_entity.pdbx_description
1 polymer ?
#
loop_
_entity_poly.entity_id
_entity_poly.type
_entity_poly.pdbx_seq_one_letter_code
_entity_poly.pdbx_strand_id
1 'polypeptide(L)' 'MPLTIRELAEKLDTAHSIIGKIEIGERKLDVVEWLQYCQALNADPFDCLKRLKQE' A
#
# COMPACT_ATOMS: atom_id res chain seq x y z
N MET A 1 -3.22 -17.03 -1.61
CA MET A 1 -4.26 -16.09 -2.11
C MET A 1 -3.64 -14.71 -2.14
N PRO A 2 -3.81 -13.93 -3.22
CA PRO A 2 -3.46 -12.50 -3.19
C PRO A 2 -4.35 -11.78 -2.18
N LEU A 3 -3.81 -10.79 -1.47
CA LEU A 3 -4.61 -9.95 -0.58
C LEU A 3 -5.63 -9.16 -1.40
N THR A 4 -6.89 -9.16 -0.96
CA THR A 4 -7.93 -8.28 -1.50
C THR A 4 -7.81 -6.87 -0.89
N ILE A 5 -8.38 -5.87 -1.57
CA ILE A 5 -8.50 -4.49 -1.07
C ILE A 5 -9.14 -4.45 0.33
N ARG A 6 -10.10 -5.34 0.60
CA ARG A 6 -10.80 -5.43 1.89
C ARG A 6 -9.88 -5.94 2.99
N GLU A 7 -9.15 -7.02 2.73
CA GLU A 7 -8.19 -7.57 3.68
C GLU A 7 -7.05 -6.60 3.97
N LEU A 8 -6.59 -5.84 2.96
CA LEU A 8 -5.56 -4.83 3.17
C LEU A 8 -6.09 -3.64 3.98
N ALA A 9 -7.32 -3.22 3.72
CA ALA A 9 -7.98 -2.17 4.49
C ALA A 9 -8.16 -2.56 5.96
N GLU A 10 -8.54 -3.81 6.24
CA GLU A 10 -8.63 -4.36 7.60
C GLU A 10 -7.27 -4.38 8.30
N LYS A 11 -6.20 -4.79 7.61
CA LYS A 11 -4.84 -4.77 8.17
C LYS A 11 -4.33 -3.37 8.49
N LEU A 12 -4.73 -2.38 7.69
CA LEU A 12 -4.29 -0.99 7.82
C LEU A 12 -5.25 -0.14 8.66
N ASP A 13 -6.29 -0.75 9.25
CA ASP A 13 -7.36 -0.07 10.01
C ASP A 13 -7.92 1.16 9.27
N THR A 14 -8.21 0.98 7.98
CA THR A 14 -8.66 2.07 7.10
C THR A 14 -9.84 1.65 6.24
N ALA A 15 -10.48 2.62 5.57
CA ALA A 15 -11.61 2.34 4.70
C ALA A 15 -11.15 1.67 3.38
N HIS A 16 -11.86 0.63 2.95
CA HIS A 16 -11.60 -0.05 1.67
C HIS A 16 -11.65 0.89 0.45
N SER A 17 -12.44 1.97 0.52
CA SER A 17 -12.50 3.01 -0.51
C SER A 17 -11.21 3.85 -0.60
N ILE A 18 -10.47 3.99 0.49
CA ILE A 18 -9.16 4.66 0.51
C ILE A 18 -8.13 3.81 -0.20
N ILE A 19 -8.04 2.52 0.15
CA ILE A 19 -7.17 1.55 -0.54
C ILE A 19 -7.51 1.49 -2.04
N GLY A 20 -8.79 1.42 -2.39
CA GLY A 20 -9.22 1.43 -3.79
C GLY A 20 -8.76 2.68 -4.55
N LYS A 21 -8.83 3.87 -3.95
CA LYS A 21 -8.35 5.12 -4.55
C LYS A 21 -6.83 5.19 -4.68
N ILE A 22 -6.10 4.56 -3.76
CA ILE A 22 -4.63 4.46 -3.82
C ILE A 22 -4.21 3.58 -4.99
N GLU A 23 -4.81 2.39 -5.14
CA GLU A 23 -4.46 1.42 -6.18
C GLU A 23 -4.71 1.94 -7.62
N ILE A 24 -5.70 2.82 -7.79
CA ILE A 24 -5.97 3.47 -9.09
C ILE A 24 -5.28 4.84 -9.27
N GLY A 25 -4.51 5.30 -8.27
CA GLY A 25 -3.74 6.56 -8.34
C GLY A 25 -4.55 7.84 -8.11
N GLU A 26 -5.83 7.76 -7.72
CA GLU A 26 -6.65 8.94 -7.38
C GLU A 26 -6.26 9.57 -6.03
N ARG A 27 -5.62 8.80 -5.15
CA ARG A 27 -5.11 9.28 -3.86
C ARG A 27 -3.63 8.94 -3.72
N LYS A 28 -2.82 9.95 -3.40
CA LYS A 28 -1.41 9.75 -3.04
C LYS A 28 -1.29 9.17 -1.63
N LEU A 29 -0.40 8.20 -1.47
CA LEU A 29 0.14 7.78 -0.17
C LEU A 29 1.21 8.78 0.26
N ASP A 30 1.18 9.22 1.52
CA ASP A 30 2.36 9.84 2.11
C ASP A 30 3.41 8.78 2.52
N VAL A 31 4.58 9.23 2.97
CA VAL A 31 5.69 8.32 3.30
C VAL A 31 5.37 7.43 4.51
N VAL A 32 4.63 7.92 5.50
CA VAL A 32 4.25 7.12 6.69
C VAL A 32 3.24 6.06 6.29
N GLU A 33 2.23 6.44 5.50
CA GLU A 33 1.24 5.49 4.97
C GLU A 33 1.90 4.46 4.07
N TRP A 34 2.87 4.85 3.23
CA TRP A 34 3.67 3.94 2.41
C TRP A 34 4.39 2.88 3.24
N LEU A 35 5.06 3.29 4.34
CA LEU A 35 5.74 2.34 5.23
C LEU A 35 4.76 1.32 5.83
N GLN A 36 3.60 1.79 6.28
CA GLN A 36 2.55 0.93 6.81
C GLN A 36 2.01 -0.02 5.73
N TYR A 37 1.82 0.48 4.51
CA TYR A 37 1.38 -0.29 3.35
C TYR A 37 2.35 -1.44 3.03
N CYS A 38 3.64 -1.13 2.94
CA CYS A 38 4.69 -2.13 2.72
C CYS A 38 4.70 -3.17 3.85
N GLN A 39 4.61 -2.72 5.10
CA GLN A 39 4.59 -3.63 6.25
C GLN A 39 3.37 -4.56 6.25
N ALA A 40 2.17 -4.06 5.94
CA ALA A 40 0.95 -4.87 5.86
C ALA A 40 1.00 -5.94 4.74
N LEU A 41 1.81 -5.68 3.71
CA LEU A 41 2.11 -6.58 2.61
C LEU A 41 3.34 -7.47 2.85
N ASN A 42 3.99 -7.38 4.02
CA ASN A 42 5.26 -8.05 4.33
C ASN A 42 6.37 -7.73 3.30
N ALA A 43 6.39 -6.52 2.79
CA ALA A 43 7.39 -6.02 1.87
C ALA A 43 8.33 -5.04 2.57
N ASP A 44 9.62 -5.08 2.20
CA ASP A 44 10.57 -4.06 2.64
C ASP A 44 10.34 -2.76 1.83
N PRO A 45 10.08 -1.61 2.49
CA PRO A 45 9.77 -0.37 1.81
C PRO A 45 10.95 0.18 0.99
N PHE A 46 12.20 -0.10 1.37
CA PHE A 46 13.38 0.34 0.62
C PHE A 46 13.57 -0.49 -0.65
N ASP A 47 13.34 -1.80 -0.59
CA ASP A 47 13.33 -2.66 -1.78
C ASP A 47 12.21 -2.24 -2.75
N CYS A 48 11.02 -1.92 -2.25
CA CYS A 48 9.92 -1.39 -3.07
C CYS A 48 10.30 -0.06 -3.74
N LEU A 49 10.90 0.88 -2.99
CA LEU A 49 11.38 2.16 -3.55
C LEU A 49 12.50 1.97 -4.58
N LYS A 50 13.43 1.03 -4.32
CA LYS A 50 14.51 0.71 -5.25
C LYS A 50 13.96 0.19 -6.58
N ARG A 51 12.93 -0.65 -6.54
CA ARG A 51 12.23 -1.14 -7.74
C ARG A 51 11.54 0.00 -8.50
N LEU A 52 10.81 0.87 -7.80
CA LEU A 52 10.16 2.04 -8.40
C LEU A 52 11.15 3.00 -9.08
N LYS A 53 12.35 3.18 -8.51
CA LYS A 53 13.40 4.02 -9.11
C LYS A 53 14.02 3.42 -10.38
N GLN A 54 13.91 2.10 -10.58
CA GLN A 54 14.50 1.40 -11.72
C GLN A 54 13.59 1.37 -12.96
N GLU A 55 12.40 1.98 -12.88
CA GLU A 55 11.51 2.25 -14.01
C GLU A 55 11.75 3.63 -14.64
#